data_AF-A0A3A4V6Y1-F1
#
_entry.id   AF-A0A3A4V6Y1-F1
#
_cell.length_a   1.000
_cell.length_b   1.000
_cell.length_c   1.000
_cell.angle_alpha   90.00
_cell.angle_beta   90.00
_cell.angle_gamma   90.00
#
_symmetry.space_group_name_H-M   'P 1'
#
loop_
_entity.id
_entity.type
_entity.pdbx_description
1 polymer ?
#
loop_
_entity_poly.entity_id
_entity_poly.type
_entity_poly.pdbx_seq_one_letter_code
_entity_poly.pdbx_strand_id
1 'polypeptide(L)'
;MLKQENIGKIKNSLAAGKSKEETYKELLASGESVDSITQAFAVLGLEGKREDSQRKIVKIIAIAGAILVAAGIFSFVAANWKGMSNTGKLSIILSSMIGSYLAGWILKEKFNEPRTGDAMIFLGALIYGAGIFLIGQMFHINVDWPDAFILWMLGLLALGYALDFYVIFYLSLIVGLVAVTGHPFIMSEDFHENRFIFTSPFLLALSAGVLFLSGFRFYRKIIAK
;
A
#
# COMPACT_ATOMS: atom_id res chain seq x y z
N MET A 1 36.56 32.75 -8.16
CA MET A 1 36.66 32.49 -9.62
C MET A 1 37.03 31.05 -9.96
N LEU A 2 37.78 30.32 -9.11
CA LEU A 2 38.23 28.92 -9.34
C LEU A 2 37.12 27.89 -9.66
N LYS A 3 35.87 28.11 -9.23
CA LYS A 3 34.77 27.14 -9.40
C LYS A 3 34.36 26.93 -10.86
N GLN A 4 34.41 27.95 -11.71
CA GLN A 4 33.97 27.89 -13.12
C GLN A 4 35.00 27.22 -14.04
N GLU A 5 36.29 27.45 -13.77
CA GLU A 5 37.39 26.90 -14.57
C GLU A 5 37.46 25.36 -14.46
N ASN A 6 37.33 24.83 -13.24
CA ASN A 6 37.38 23.38 -12.98
C ASN A 6 36.17 22.64 -13.57
N ILE A 7 34.98 23.26 -13.56
CA ILE A 7 33.78 22.71 -14.20
C ILE A 7 34.01 22.55 -15.72
N GLY A 8 34.63 23.55 -16.36
CA GLY A 8 34.98 23.50 -17.78
C GLY A 8 35.99 22.39 -18.11
N LYS A 9 37.07 22.27 -17.31
CA LYS A 9 38.09 21.23 -17.47
C LYS A 9 37.53 19.83 -17.31
N ILE A 10 36.66 19.60 -16.32
CA ILE A 10 36.01 18.30 -16.09
C ILE A 10 35.08 17.96 -17.26
N LYS A 11 34.28 18.91 -17.75
CA LYS A 11 33.37 18.69 -18.88
C LYS A 11 34.11 18.35 -20.17
N ASN A 12 35.22 19.03 -20.46
CA ASN A 12 36.06 18.76 -21.63
C ASN A 12 36.77 17.40 -21.52
N SER A 13 37.26 17.04 -20.32
CA SER A 13 37.93 15.75 -20.09
C SER A 13 36.96 14.57 -20.22
N LEU A 14 35.73 14.73 -19.71
CA LEU A 14 34.66 13.75 -19.91
C LEU A 14 34.19 13.66 -21.37
N ALA A 15 34.14 14.79 -22.09
CA ALA A 15 33.82 14.81 -23.52
C ALA A 15 34.92 14.17 -24.39
N ALA A 16 36.18 14.22 -23.93
CA ALA A 16 37.31 13.53 -24.54
C ALA A 16 37.34 12.01 -24.23
N GLY A 17 36.35 11.48 -23.50
CA GLY A 17 36.23 10.06 -23.18
C GLY A 17 37.05 9.59 -21.98
N LYS A 18 37.72 10.49 -21.23
CA LYS A 18 38.45 10.11 -20.01
C LYS A 18 37.50 9.69 -18.90
N SER A 19 37.94 8.70 -18.12
CA SER A 19 37.23 8.26 -16.92
C SER A 19 37.18 9.38 -15.87
N LYS A 20 36.15 9.37 -15.01
CA LYS A 20 36.11 10.26 -13.83
C LYS A 20 37.36 10.12 -12.96
N GLU A 21 37.88 8.90 -12.82
CA GLU A 21 39.05 8.64 -11.99
C GLU A 21 40.34 9.20 -12.59
N GLU A 22 40.50 9.16 -13.92
CA GLU A 22 41.62 9.79 -14.62
C GLU A 22 41.53 11.31 -14.51
N THR A 23 40.35 11.88 -14.75
CA THR A 23 40.12 13.32 -14.65
C THR A 23 40.38 13.82 -13.21
N TYR A 24 39.97 13.05 -12.21
CA TYR A 24 40.21 13.36 -10.79
C TYR A 24 41.70 13.31 -10.43
N LYS A 25 42.41 12.27 -10.90
CA LYS A 25 43.86 12.13 -10.69
C LYS A 25 44.66 13.22 -11.42
N GLU A 26 44.24 13.62 -12.62
CA GLU A 26 44.88 14.67 -13.41
C GLU A 26 44.70 16.05 -12.75
N LEU A 27 43.52 16.34 -12.21
CA LEU A 27 43.27 17.57 -11.45
C LEU A 27 44.07 17.61 -10.15
N LEU A 28 44.15 16.49 -9.42
CA LEU A 28 45.02 16.37 -8.24
C LEU A 28 46.51 16.56 -8.59
N ALA A 29 46.97 15.97 -9.70
CA ALA A 29 48.33 16.12 -10.18
C ALA A 29 48.64 17.56 -10.65
N SER A 30 47.63 18.31 -11.08
CA SER A 30 47.76 19.73 -11.46
C SER A 30 47.83 20.70 -10.28
N GLY A 31 47.78 20.20 -9.04
CA GLY A 31 47.87 21.01 -7.82
C GLY A 31 46.56 21.62 -7.34
N GLU A 32 45.42 21.18 -7.88
CA GLU A 32 44.09 21.60 -7.41
C GLU A 32 43.73 20.95 -6.06
N SER A 33 43.06 21.71 -5.20
CA SER A 33 42.63 21.23 -3.89
C SER A 33 41.54 20.16 -3.99
N VAL A 34 41.55 19.18 -3.08
CA VAL A 34 40.51 18.13 -3.03
C VAL A 34 39.10 18.74 -2.93
N ASP A 35 38.93 19.80 -2.14
CA ASP A 35 37.65 20.48 -1.94
C ASP A 35 37.13 21.18 -3.21
N SER A 36 38.01 21.78 -4.02
CA SER A 36 37.61 22.43 -5.27
C SER A 36 37.16 21.42 -6.32
N ILE A 37 37.82 20.25 -6.36
CA ILE A 37 37.51 19.15 -7.27
C ILE A 37 36.18 18.50 -6.87
N THR A 38 35.99 18.16 -5.60
CA THR A 38 34.75 17.59 -5.06
C THR A 38 33.56 18.53 -5.30
N GLN A 39 33.69 19.83 -5.04
CA GLN A 39 32.62 20.78 -5.36
C GLN A 39 32.31 20.87 -6.85
N ALA A 40 33.29 20.77 -7.74
CA ALA A 40 33.07 20.82 -9.18
C ALA A 40 32.38 19.55 -9.70
N PHE A 41 32.75 18.36 -9.18
CA PHE A 41 32.05 17.11 -9.48
C PHE A 41 30.63 17.06 -8.86
N ALA A 42 30.43 17.65 -7.68
CA ALA A 42 29.11 17.78 -7.06
C ALA A 42 28.18 18.70 -7.88
N VAL A 43 28.68 19.86 -8.35
CA VAL A 43 27.92 20.78 -9.22
C VAL A 43 27.56 20.13 -10.56
N LEU A 44 28.42 19.25 -11.08
CA LEU A 44 28.13 18.47 -12.29
C LEU A 44 27.17 17.28 -12.04
N GLY A 45 26.70 17.07 -10.81
CA GLY A 45 25.82 15.95 -10.45
C GLY A 45 26.50 14.58 -10.58
N LEU A 46 27.84 14.57 -10.55
CA LEU A 46 28.65 13.41 -10.85
C LEU A 46 29.06 12.62 -9.60
N GLU A 47 29.02 13.20 -8.41
CA GLU A 47 29.33 12.46 -7.17
C GLU A 47 28.17 11.54 -6.71
N GLY A 48 26.93 11.87 -7.02
CA GLY A 48 25.74 11.12 -6.53
C GLY A 48 25.47 9.77 -7.19
N LYS A 49 26.03 9.47 -8.38
CA LYS A 49 25.64 8.26 -9.14
C LYS A 49 26.02 6.93 -8.47
N ARG A 50 27.15 6.85 -7.74
CA ARG A 50 27.59 5.60 -7.09
C ARG A 50 26.78 5.35 -5.81
N GLU A 51 26.55 6.38 -5.01
CA GLU A 51 25.77 6.29 -3.76
C GLU A 51 24.29 5.98 -4.03
N ASP A 52 23.69 6.60 -5.05
CA ASP A 52 22.31 6.34 -5.46
C ASP A 52 22.12 4.90 -5.95
N SER A 53 23.05 4.37 -6.74
CA SER A 53 23.00 2.98 -7.21
C SER A 53 23.11 1.98 -6.05
N GLN A 54 24.01 2.23 -5.09
CA GLN A 54 24.11 1.36 -3.92
C GLN A 54 22.86 1.41 -3.05
N ARG A 55 22.30 2.60 -2.78
CA ARG A 55 21.03 2.74 -2.06
C ARG A 55 19.88 2.01 -2.76
N LYS A 56 19.81 2.07 -4.10
CA LYS A 56 18.82 1.32 -4.90
C LYS A 56 19.01 -0.19 -4.77
N ILE A 57 20.24 -0.71 -4.87
CA ILE A 57 20.52 -2.14 -4.73
C ILE A 57 20.14 -2.63 -3.33
N VAL A 58 20.55 -1.90 -2.29
CA VAL A 58 20.18 -2.23 -0.90
C VAL A 58 18.66 -2.25 -0.73
N LYS A 59 17.95 -1.28 -1.30
CA LYS A 59 16.48 -1.25 -1.27
C LYS A 59 15.86 -2.45 -1.99
N ILE A 60 16.38 -2.83 -3.15
CA ILE A 60 15.89 -4.00 -3.91
C ILE A 60 16.12 -5.29 -3.11
N ILE A 61 17.31 -5.48 -2.55
CA ILE A 61 17.63 -6.66 -1.72
C ILE A 61 16.74 -6.71 -0.49
N ALA A 62 16.53 -5.57 0.18
CA ALA A 62 15.65 -5.48 1.35
C ALA A 62 14.19 -5.83 1.00
N ILE A 63 13.68 -5.34 -0.14
CA ILE A 63 12.33 -5.67 -0.61
C ILE A 63 12.24 -7.16 -0.98
N ALA A 64 13.22 -7.71 -1.70
CA ALA A 64 13.26 -9.12 -2.06
C ALA A 64 13.30 -10.02 -0.82
N GLY A 65 14.13 -9.68 0.18
CA GLY A 65 14.18 -10.38 1.46
C GLY A 65 12.85 -10.32 2.20
N ALA A 66 12.21 -9.15 2.26
CA ALA A 66 10.89 -9.01 2.88
C ALA A 66 9.82 -9.87 2.18
N ILE A 67 9.82 -9.92 0.84
CA ILE A 67 8.91 -10.77 0.06
C ILE A 67 9.15 -12.25 0.36
N LEU A 68 10.41 -12.70 0.39
CA LEU A 68 10.74 -14.09 0.70
C LEU A 68 10.32 -14.49 2.11
N VAL A 69 10.54 -13.62 3.10
CA VAL A 69 10.08 -13.85 4.48
C VAL A 69 8.56 -13.93 4.53
N ALA A 70 7.85 -13.00 3.88
CA ALA A 70 6.39 -13.04 3.80
C ALA A 70 5.88 -14.33 3.14
N ALA A 71 6.50 -14.75 2.03
CA ALA A 71 6.18 -16.00 1.35
C ALA A 71 6.43 -17.23 2.24
N GLY A 72 7.51 -17.24 3.02
CA GLY A 72 7.79 -18.29 4.00
C GLY A 72 6.73 -18.37 5.09
N ILE A 73 6.33 -17.23 5.67
CA ILE A 73 5.26 -17.16 6.67
C ILE A 73 3.94 -17.68 6.08
N PHE A 74 3.57 -17.22 4.88
CA PHE A 74 2.35 -17.68 4.22
C PHE A 74 2.39 -19.17 3.89
N SER A 75 3.52 -19.68 3.41
CA SER A 75 3.70 -21.11 3.13
C SER A 75 3.56 -21.95 4.40
N PHE A 76 4.16 -21.51 5.51
CA PHE A 76 4.04 -22.19 6.80
C PHE A 76 2.60 -22.21 7.32
N VAL A 77 1.91 -21.07 7.28
CA VAL A 77 0.50 -20.99 7.69
C VAL A 77 -0.38 -21.85 6.79
N ALA A 78 -0.17 -21.80 5.47
CA ALA A 78 -0.92 -22.60 4.50
C ALA A 78 -0.69 -24.12 4.68
N ALA A 79 0.55 -24.55 4.91
CA ALA A 79 0.89 -25.95 5.15
C ALA A 79 0.21 -26.51 6.41
N ASN A 80 0.08 -25.69 7.45
CA ASN A 80 -0.59 -26.08 8.69
C ASN A 80 -2.10 -25.80 8.69
N TRP A 81 -2.63 -25.13 7.65
CA TRP A 81 -4.02 -24.65 7.62
C TRP A 81 -5.06 -25.76 7.75
N LYS A 82 -4.84 -26.90 7.08
CA LYS A 82 -5.78 -28.02 7.14
C LYS A 82 -5.86 -28.66 8.53
N GLY A 83 -4.73 -28.69 9.26
CA GLY A 83 -4.66 -29.27 10.60
C GLY A 83 -5.11 -28.33 11.73
N MET A 84 -5.31 -27.04 11.44
CA MET A 84 -5.64 -26.05 12.45
C MET A 84 -7.16 -25.98 12.72
N SER A 85 -7.54 -25.87 14.00
CA SER A 85 -8.93 -25.64 14.40
C SER A 85 -9.47 -24.32 13.87
N ASN A 86 -10.79 -24.21 13.76
CA ASN A 86 -11.44 -22.98 13.31
C ASN A 86 -11.07 -21.78 14.21
N THR A 87 -10.96 -22.01 15.52
CA THR A 87 -10.51 -20.98 16.47
C THR A 87 -9.08 -20.51 16.19
N GLY A 88 -8.17 -21.40 15.81
CA GLY A 88 -6.80 -21.04 15.43
C GLY A 88 -6.75 -20.18 14.16
N LYS A 89 -7.53 -20.56 13.13
CA LYS A 89 -7.65 -19.79 11.88
C LYS A 89 -8.18 -18.38 12.14
N LEU A 90 -9.26 -18.30 12.92
CA LEU A 90 -9.85 -17.03 13.32
C LEU A 90 -8.86 -16.17 14.12
N SER A 91 -8.11 -16.78 15.04
CA SER A 91 -7.11 -16.08 15.84
C SER A 91 -6.02 -15.46 14.97
N ILE A 92 -5.51 -16.17 13.96
CA ILE A 92 -4.50 -15.63 13.02
C ILE A 92 -5.07 -14.45 12.22
N ILE A 93 -6.30 -14.58 11.71
CA ILE A 93 -6.96 -13.52 10.93
C ILE A 93 -7.13 -12.26 11.80
N LEU A 94 -7.68 -12.42 13.01
CA LEU A 94 -7.94 -11.32 13.93
C LEU A 94 -6.64 -10.69 14.44
N SER A 95 -5.64 -11.49 14.82
CA SER A 95 -4.36 -10.97 15.30
C SER A 95 -3.63 -10.21 14.20
N SER A 96 -3.70 -10.68 12.95
CA SER A 96 -3.11 -9.98 11.80
C SER A 96 -3.82 -8.65 11.54
N MET A 97 -5.16 -8.64 11.57
CA MET A 97 -5.96 -7.42 11.39
C MET A 97 -5.67 -6.37 12.48
N ILE A 98 -5.76 -6.78 13.75
CA ILE A 98 -5.50 -5.90 14.90
C ILE A 98 -4.05 -5.43 14.88
N GLY A 99 -3.12 -6.34 14.59
CA GLY A 99 -1.69 -6.04 14.46
C GLY A 99 -1.42 -4.97 13.40
N SER A 100 -2.06 -5.08 12.22
CA SER A 100 -1.94 -4.06 11.17
C SER A 100 -2.50 -2.71 11.60
N TYR A 101 -3.67 -2.66 12.24
CA TYR A 101 -4.23 -1.39 12.72
C TYR A 101 -3.39 -0.76 13.83
N LEU A 102 -2.96 -1.54 14.82
CA LEU A 102 -2.11 -1.06 15.91
C LEU A 102 -0.75 -0.59 15.40
N ALA A 103 -0.11 -1.37 14.52
CA ALA A 103 1.15 -0.97 13.89
C ALA A 103 0.96 0.33 13.11
N GLY A 104 -0.12 0.45 12.34
CA GLY A 104 -0.42 1.66 11.60
C GLY A 104 -0.60 2.89 12.48
N TRP A 105 -1.34 2.75 13.58
CA TRP A 105 -1.51 3.82 14.57
C TRP A 105 -0.19 4.19 15.27
N ILE A 106 0.58 3.20 15.72
CA ILE A 106 1.88 3.43 16.38
C ILE A 106 2.87 4.11 15.44
N LEU A 107 2.95 3.69 14.18
CA LEU A 107 3.85 4.32 13.20
C LEU A 107 3.47 5.77 12.94
N LYS A 108 2.18 6.07 12.90
CA LYS A 108 1.67 7.42 12.69
C LYS A 108 1.94 8.33 13.89
N GLU A 109 1.64 7.86 15.11
CA GLU A 109 1.67 8.68 16.31
C GLU A 109 3.05 8.72 17.00
N LYS A 110 3.72 7.57 17.10
CA LYS A 110 4.99 7.45 17.86
C LYS A 110 6.23 7.66 17.00
N PHE A 111 6.20 7.16 15.76
CA PHE A 111 7.35 7.21 14.86
C PHE A 111 7.29 8.35 13.85
N ASN A 112 6.19 9.12 13.83
CA ASN A 112 5.96 10.24 12.93
C ASN A 112 6.14 9.87 11.44
N GLU A 113 5.78 8.64 11.09
CA GLU A 113 5.87 8.07 9.74
C GLU A 113 4.46 7.88 9.15
N PRO A 114 3.74 8.96 8.81
CA PRO A 114 2.32 8.90 8.47
C PRO A 114 2.06 8.07 7.23
N ARG A 115 2.97 8.07 6.24
CA ARG A 115 2.81 7.30 5.00
C ARG A 115 2.82 5.79 5.25
N THR A 116 3.73 5.33 6.09
CA THR A 116 3.86 3.90 6.42
C THR A 116 2.75 3.47 7.39
N GLY A 117 2.36 4.36 8.32
CA GLY A 117 1.21 4.15 9.20
C GLY A 117 -0.10 3.99 8.43
N ASP A 118 -0.38 4.91 7.50
CA ASP A 118 -1.55 4.86 6.62
C ASP A 118 -1.56 3.59 5.76
N ALA A 119 -0.40 3.13 5.26
CA ALA A 119 -0.28 1.88 4.53
C ALA A 119 -0.59 0.64 5.39
N MET A 120 -0.20 0.64 6.67
CA MET A 120 -0.55 -0.45 7.59
C MET A 120 -2.04 -0.46 7.95
N ILE A 121 -2.66 0.72 8.12
CA ILE A 121 -4.11 0.79 8.33
C ILE A 121 -4.85 0.28 7.10
N PHE A 122 -4.38 0.66 5.89
CA PHE A 122 -4.93 0.15 4.65
C PHE A 122 -4.77 -1.38 4.52
N LEU A 123 -3.63 -1.93 4.92
CA LEU A 123 -3.44 -3.38 4.99
C LEU A 123 -4.44 -4.05 5.91
N GLY A 124 -4.68 -3.51 7.11
CA GLY A 124 -5.70 -4.02 8.04
C GLY A 124 -7.10 -4.02 7.42
N ALA A 125 -7.44 -2.98 6.65
CA ALA A 125 -8.70 -2.87 5.92
C ALA A 125 -8.87 -3.95 4.82
N LEU A 126 -7.78 -4.38 4.19
CA LEU A 126 -7.78 -5.52 3.25
C LEU A 126 -7.91 -6.86 3.99
N ILE A 127 -7.20 -7.02 5.11
CA ILE A 127 -7.28 -8.23 5.94
C ILE A 127 -8.70 -8.42 6.49
N TYR A 128 -9.37 -7.34 6.91
CA TYR A 128 -10.78 -7.38 7.31
C TYR A 128 -11.66 -7.98 6.22
N GLY A 129 -11.55 -7.48 4.98
CA GLY A 129 -12.28 -8.01 3.84
C GLY A 129 -12.00 -9.48 3.56
N ALA A 130 -10.73 -9.84 3.44
CA ALA A 130 -10.31 -11.23 3.23
C ALA A 130 -10.78 -12.15 4.36
N GLY A 131 -10.79 -11.65 5.60
CA GLY A 131 -11.29 -12.33 6.78
C GLY A 131 -12.76 -12.71 6.68
N ILE A 132 -13.62 -11.85 6.14
CA ILE A 132 -15.05 -12.14 5.93
C ILE A 132 -15.21 -13.38 5.04
N PHE A 133 -14.51 -13.43 3.89
CA PHE A 133 -14.59 -14.57 2.97
C PHE A 133 -14.00 -15.85 3.59
N LEU A 134 -12.88 -15.74 4.28
CA LEU A 134 -12.25 -16.88 4.95
C LEU A 134 -13.13 -17.46 6.07
N ILE A 135 -13.83 -16.61 6.82
CA ILE A 135 -14.79 -17.04 7.85
C ILE A 135 -15.99 -17.74 7.20
N GLY A 136 -16.53 -17.18 6.11
CA GLY A 136 -17.61 -17.82 5.34
C GLY A 136 -17.24 -19.22 4.89
N GLN A 137 -16.03 -19.38 4.32
CA GLN A 137 -15.50 -20.70 3.92
C GLN A 137 -15.28 -21.64 5.11
N MET A 138 -14.76 -21.14 6.23
CA MET A 138 -14.42 -21.94 7.41
C MET A 138 -15.65 -22.56 8.09
N PHE A 139 -16.73 -21.79 8.15
CA PHE A 139 -17.99 -22.21 8.79
C PHE A 139 -19.02 -22.74 7.79
N HIS A 140 -18.64 -22.91 6.51
CA HIS A 140 -19.54 -23.35 5.43
C HIS A 140 -20.84 -22.52 5.38
N ILE A 141 -20.72 -21.22 5.66
CA ILE A 141 -21.87 -20.30 5.61
C ILE A 141 -22.09 -19.97 4.14
N ASN A 142 -23.29 -20.30 3.64
CA ASN A 142 -23.75 -19.88 2.32
C ASN A 142 -24.08 -18.38 2.36
N VAL A 143 -23.04 -17.55 2.29
CA VAL A 143 -23.15 -16.11 2.09
C VAL A 143 -22.90 -15.85 0.61
N ASP A 144 -23.84 -15.16 -0.05
CA ASP A 144 -23.62 -14.75 -1.43
C ASP A 144 -22.45 -13.77 -1.45
N TRP A 145 -21.57 -13.88 -2.44
CA TRP A 145 -20.39 -13.03 -2.51
C TRP A 145 -20.72 -11.53 -2.42
N PRO A 146 -21.80 -10.96 -3.02
CA PRO A 146 -22.10 -9.53 -2.91
C PRO A 146 -22.37 -9.09 -1.48
N ASP A 147 -22.97 -9.95 -0.65
CA ASP A 147 -23.28 -9.66 0.76
C ASP A 147 -22.01 -9.51 1.59
N ALA A 148 -21.02 -10.37 1.33
CA ALA A 148 -19.71 -10.27 1.94
C ALA A 148 -19.02 -8.94 1.56
N PHE A 149 -19.19 -8.46 0.32
CA PHE A 149 -18.71 -7.13 -0.09
C PHE A 149 -19.49 -5.99 0.60
N ILE A 150 -20.79 -6.13 0.89
CA ILE A 150 -21.54 -5.14 1.70
C ILE A 150 -20.97 -5.07 3.12
N LEU A 151 -20.76 -6.20 3.79
CA LEU A 151 -20.16 -6.25 5.12
C LEU A 151 -18.77 -5.63 5.13
N TRP A 152 -18.00 -5.87 4.07
CA TRP A 152 -16.71 -5.24 3.89
C TRP A 152 -16.84 -3.71 3.75
N MET A 153 -17.71 -3.24 2.86
CA MET A 153 -17.98 -1.82 2.66
C MET A 153 -18.39 -1.13 3.97
N LEU A 154 -19.31 -1.71 4.74
CA LEU A 154 -19.77 -1.12 6.00
C LEU A 154 -18.64 -0.96 7.01
N GLY A 155 -17.77 -1.97 7.15
CA GLY A 155 -16.59 -1.87 8.02
C GLY A 155 -15.59 -0.81 7.53
N LEU A 156 -15.39 -0.71 6.21
CA LEU A 156 -14.54 0.33 5.63
C LEU A 156 -15.10 1.73 5.86
N LEU A 157 -16.42 1.92 5.78
CA LEU A 157 -17.05 3.20 6.06
C LEU A 157 -16.92 3.59 7.52
N ALA A 158 -17.18 2.67 8.45
CA ALA A 158 -17.00 2.91 9.87
C ALA A 158 -15.55 3.34 10.17
N LEU A 159 -14.58 2.64 9.59
CA LEU A 159 -13.16 2.96 9.73
C LEU A 159 -12.78 4.29 9.05
N GLY A 160 -13.31 4.54 7.85
CA GLY A 160 -13.09 5.77 7.10
C GLY A 160 -13.60 6.99 7.85
N TYR A 161 -14.80 6.90 8.46
CA TYR A 161 -15.35 7.96 9.31
C TYR A 161 -14.55 8.15 10.60
N ALA A 162 -14.07 7.08 11.22
CA ALA A 162 -13.28 7.18 12.45
C ALA A 162 -11.90 7.82 12.23
N LEU A 163 -11.28 7.59 11.07
CA LEU A 163 -9.91 8.01 10.78
C LEU A 163 -9.80 9.20 9.81
N ASP A 164 -10.92 9.68 9.26
CA ASP A 164 -10.99 10.70 8.20
C ASP A 164 -10.05 10.41 7.02
N PHE A 165 -9.79 9.11 6.74
CA PHE A 165 -8.78 8.70 5.77
C PHE A 165 -9.38 8.44 4.39
N TYR A 166 -9.07 9.35 3.45
CA TYR A 166 -9.65 9.37 2.11
C TYR A 166 -9.46 8.07 1.31
N VAL A 167 -8.31 7.39 1.46
CA VAL A 167 -8.01 6.15 0.73
C VAL A 167 -8.98 5.03 1.14
N ILE A 168 -9.35 4.94 2.42
CA ILE A 168 -10.31 3.95 2.92
C ILE A 168 -11.71 4.27 2.38
N PHE A 169 -12.08 5.55 2.29
CA PHE A 169 -13.33 5.95 1.65
C PHE A 169 -13.39 5.53 0.18
N TYR A 170 -12.35 5.77 -0.60
CA TYR A 170 -12.30 5.32 -1.99
C TYR A 170 -12.42 3.79 -2.10
N LEU A 171 -11.72 3.05 -1.24
CA LEU A 171 -11.86 1.60 -1.20
C LEU A 171 -13.31 1.19 -0.89
N SER A 172 -13.95 1.85 0.08
CA SER A 172 -15.34 1.55 0.42
C SER A 172 -16.30 1.78 -0.75
N LEU A 173 -16.10 2.84 -1.54
CA LEU A 173 -16.90 3.10 -2.74
C LEU A 173 -16.71 2.03 -3.80
N ILE A 174 -15.47 1.59 -4.05
CA ILE A 174 -15.17 0.54 -5.03
C ILE A 174 -15.80 -0.78 -4.60
N VAL A 175 -15.60 -1.17 -3.34
CA VAL A 175 -16.15 -2.40 -2.75
C VAL A 175 -17.68 -2.38 -2.78
N GLY A 176 -18.30 -1.24 -2.44
CA GLY A 176 -19.74 -1.09 -2.51
C GLY A 176 -20.31 -1.13 -3.93
N LEU A 177 -19.61 -0.53 -4.90
CA LEU A 177 -20.01 -0.62 -6.31
C LEU A 177 -20.00 -2.07 -6.79
N VAL A 178 -18.94 -2.81 -6.46
CA VAL A 178 -18.83 -4.25 -6.78
C VAL A 178 -20.02 -5.02 -6.18
N ALA A 179 -20.37 -4.77 -4.91
CA ALA A 179 -21.53 -5.38 -4.28
C ALA A 179 -22.84 -5.07 -5.04
N VAL A 180 -23.11 -3.78 -5.31
CA VAL A 180 -24.34 -3.34 -6.00
C VAL A 180 -24.45 -3.93 -7.40
N THR A 181 -23.35 -4.01 -8.15
CA THR A 181 -23.35 -4.62 -9.49
C THR A 181 -23.48 -6.13 -9.47
N GLY A 182 -23.01 -6.78 -8.40
CA GLY A 182 -23.04 -8.23 -8.24
C GLY A 182 -24.41 -8.80 -7.88
N HIS A 183 -25.19 -8.05 -7.11
CA HIS A 183 -26.50 -8.49 -6.65
C HIS A 183 -27.51 -8.82 -7.76
N PRO A 184 -27.70 -7.99 -8.81
CA PRO A 184 -28.59 -8.32 -9.92
C PRO A 184 -28.21 -9.62 -10.64
N PHE A 185 -26.91 -9.93 -10.71
CA PHE A 185 -26.41 -11.16 -11.33
C PHE A 185 -26.84 -12.40 -10.54
N ILE A 186 -26.63 -12.39 -9.21
CA ILE A 186 -27.06 -13.49 -8.32
C ILE A 186 -28.59 -13.63 -8.31
N MET A 187 -29.32 -12.50 -8.21
CA MET A 187 -30.78 -12.50 -8.20
C MET A 187 -31.39 -13.05 -9.51
N SER A 188 -30.67 -12.91 -10.63
CA SER A 188 -31.11 -13.43 -11.92
C SER A 188 -30.95 -14.95 -12.07
N GLU A 189 -30.01 -15.56 -11.32
CA GLU A 189 -29.76 -17.01 -11.35
C GLU A 189 -30.63 -17.78 -10.33
N ASP A 190 -30.91 -17.20 -9.15
CA ASP A 190 -31.55 -17.90 -8.01
C ASP A 190 -33.00 -17.39 -7.72
N PHE A 191 -33.93 -17.50 -8.68
CA PHE A 191 -35.32 -17.04 -8.52
C PHE A 191 -36.20 -17.87 -7.55
N HIS A 192 -35.73 -19.02 -7.04
CA HIS A 192 -36.58 -20.02 -6.36
C HIS A 192 -36.27 -20.30 -4.88
N GLU A 193 -35.20 -19.79 -4.29
CA GLU A 193 -34.91 -19.99 -2.86
C GLU A 193 -35.21 -18.75 -2.01
N ASN A 194 -35.95 -18.95 -0.91
CA ASN A 194 -36.21 -17.93 0.12
C ASN A 194 -34.94 -17.62 0.94
N ARG A 195 -33.93 -17.00 0.32
CA ARG A 195 -32.72 -16.50 1.00
C ARG A 195 -32.98 -15.09 1.57
N PHE A 196 -33.85 -15.03 2.56
CA PHE A 196 -34.53 -13.80 3.00
C PHE A 196 -33.65 -12.77 3.76
N ILE A 197 -32.41 -13.09 4.14
CA ILE A 197 -31.66 -12.28 5.13
C ILE A 197 -30.59 -11.37 4.49
N PHE A 198 -30.03 -11.70 3.32
CA PHE A 198 -28.92 -10.92 2.75
C PHE A 198 -29.11 -10.44 1.30
N THR A 199 -29.82 -11.20 0.47
CA THR A 199 -30.21 -10.80 -0.90
C THR A 199 -31.45 -9.88 -0.93
N SER A 200 -31.63 -9.04 0.11
CA SER A 200 -32.82 -8.22 0.26
C SER A 200 -32.71 -6.91 -0.53
N PRO A 201 -33.74 -6.49 -1.29
CA PRO A 201 -33.80 -5.16 -1.90
C PRO A 201 -33.54 -4.01 -0.91
N PHE A 202 -33.81 -4.24 0.38
CA PHE A 202 -33.53 -3.29 1.46
C PHE A 202 -32.04 -3.12 1.75
N LEU A 203 -31.23 -4.19 1.68
CA LEU A 203 -29.78 -4.11 1.85
C LEU A 203 -29.12 -3.43 0.65
N LEU A 204 -29.63 -3.71 -0.55
CA LEU A 204 -29.26 -3.00 -1.77
C LEU A 204 -29.57 -1.51 -1.67
N ALA A 205 -30.79 -1.15 -1.31
CA ALA A 205 -31.21 0.24 -1.14
C ALA A 205 -30.40 0.95 -0.03
N LEU A 206 -30.11 0.25 1.07
CA LEU A 206 -29.24 0.76 2.13
C LEU A 206 -27.83 1.00 1.61
N SER A 207 -27.23 0.03 0.92
CA SER A 207 -25.88 0.18 0.36
C SER A 207 -25.80 1.32 -0.65
N ALA A 208 -26.78 1.42 -1.55
CA ALA A 208 -26.88 2.48 -2.55
C ALA A 208 -27.09 3.85 -1.89
N GLY A 209 -27.95 3.94 -0.86
CA GLY A 209 -28.15 5.15 -0.09
C GLY A 209 -26.90 5.57 0.67
N VAL A 210 -26.18 4.62 1.25
CA VAL A 210 -24.91 4.87 1.95
C VAL A 210 -23.84 5.35 0.97
N LEU A 211 -23.68 4.70 -0.20
CA LEU A 211 -22.78 5.13 -1.26
C LEU A 211 -23.11 6.54 -1.75
N PHE A 212 -24.39 6.84 -1.95
CA PHE A 212 -24.86 8.17 -2.35
C PHE A 212 -24.54 9.23 -1.30
N LEU A 213 -24.79 8.96 -0.01
CA LEU A 213 -24.50 9.89 1.08
C LEU A 213 -22.99 10.09 1.29
N SER A 214 -22.21 9.02 1.22
CA SER A 214 -20.75 9.07 1.32
C SER A 214 -20.15 9.85 0.14
N GLY A 215 -20.63 9.60 -1.09
CA GLY A 215 -20.26 10.35 -2.28
C GLY A 215 -20.66 11.83 -2.22
N PHE A 216 -21.87 12.13 -1.77
CA PHE A 216 -22.38 13.50 -1.66
C PHE A 216 -21.63 14.33 -0.60
N ARG A 217 -21.34 13.75 0.57
CA ARG A 217 -20.50 14.42 1.59
C ARG A 217 -19.08 14.66 1.11
N PHE A 218 -18.52 13.69 0.38
CA PHE A 218 -17.18 13.82 -0.18
C PHE A 218 -17.10 14.91 -1.25
N TYR A 219 -18.09 14.97 -2.14
CA TYR A 219 -18.24 16.05 -3.13
C TYR A 219 -18.31 17.43 -2.46
N ARG A 220 -19.05 17.57 -1.37
CA ARG A 220 -19.12 18.82 -0.59
C ARG A 220 -17.80 19.20 0.11
N LYS A 221 -17.02 18.23 0.62
CA LYS A 221 -15.70 18.49 1.23
C LYS A 221 -14.67 18.96 0.18
N ILE A 222 -14.76 18.51 -1.07
CA ILE A 222 -13.85 18.92 -2.16
C ILE A 222 -14.15 20.35 -2.64
N ILE A 223 -15.43 20.72 -2.78
CA ILE A 223 -15.83 22.05 -3.28
C ILE A 223 -15.64 23.16 -2.24
N ALA A 224 -15.62 22.83 -0.96
CA ALA A 224 -15.43 23.79 0.13
C ALA A 224 -13.95 24.18 0.39
N LYS A 225 -13.02 23.74 -0.45
CA LYS A 225 -11.58 23.98 -0.33
C LYS A 225 -11.04 24.65 -1.59
#